data_AF-F4KED4-F1
#
_entry.id   AF-F4KED4-F1
#
_cell.length_a   1.000
_cell.length_b   1.000
_cell.length_c   1.000
_cell.angle_alpha   90.00
_cell.angle_beta   90.00
_cell.angle_gamma   90.00
#
_symmetry.space_group_name_H-M   'P 1'
#
loop_
_entity.id
_entity.type
_entity.pdbx_description
1 polymer ?
#
loop_
_entity_poly.entity_id
_entity_poly.type
_entity_poly.pdbx_seq_one_letter_code
_entity_poly.pdbx_strand_id
1 'polypeptide(L)'
;MSSYILFPLVTDIVRRIGISGFRNLGPFIAACPEWLAIVFSDEVLKESGNNMAKYIEGLRLAALDGPSVQTLNMLGEGAVHNLHSYFAFGNFYVVCGNPEDGKIINVVFNEVFQNLVESH
;
A
#
# COMPACT_ATOMS: atom_id res chain seq x y z
N MET A 1 -23.54 -16.44 3.28
CA MET A 1 -24.61 -15.41 3.37
C MET A 1 -24.98 -15.03 1.94
N SER A 2 -26.19 -15.34 1.48
CA SER A 2 -26.67 -14.92 0.15
C SER A 2 -27.19 -13.49 0.23
N SER A 3 -26.28 -12.51 0.26
CA SER A 3 -26.65 -11.09 0.19
C SER A 3 -26.77 -10.70 -1.28
N TYR A 4 -27.99 -10.43 -1.73
CA TYR A 4 -28.38 -10.02 -3.08
C TYR A 4 -27.72 -8.73 -3.61
N ILE A 5 -26.82 -8.10 -2.87
CA ILE A 5 -26.07 -6.98 -3.45
C ILE A 5 -25.15 -7.59 -4.50
N LEU A 6 -25.41 -7.25 -5.76
CA LEU A 6 -24.56 -7.66 -6.88
C LEU A 6 -23.13 -7.32 -6.49
N PHE A 7 -22.26 -8.34 -6.45
CA PHE A 7 -20.84 -8.18 -6.14
C PHE A 7 -20.22 -6.96 -6.87
N PRO A 8 -20.53 -6.69 -8.16
CA PRO A 8 -20.10 -5.47 -8.84
C PRO A 8 -20.53 -4.14 -8.17
N LEU A 9 -21.74 -4.06 -7.63
CA LEU A 9 -22.22 -2.85 -6.95
C LEU A 9 -21.47 -2.63 -5.63
N VAL A 10 -21.23 -3.71 -4.88
CA VAL A 10 -20.42 -3.64 -3.65
C VAL A 10 -19.01 -3.17 -3.99
N THR A 11 -18.38 -3.78 -4.99
CA THR A 11 -17.03 -3.41 -5.43
C THR A 11 -16.97 -1.95 -5.87
N ASP A 12 -17.95 -1.46 -6.64
CA ASP A 12 -17.99 -0.04 -7.04
C ASP A 12 -18.12 0.90 -5.84
N ILE A 13 -18.95 0.58 -4.84
CA ILE A 13 -19.09 1.37 -3.61
C ILE A 13 -17.75 1.41 -2.86
N VAL A 14 -17.13 0.26 -2.62
CA VAL A 14 -15.85 0.16 -1.91
C VAL A 14 -14.76 0.92 -2.68
N ARG A 15 -14.70 0.79 -4.00
CA ARG A 15 -13.78 1.51 -4.87
C ARG A 15 -13.92 3.02 -4.75
N ARG A 16 -15.16 3.55 -4.78
CA ARG A 16 -15.42 4.99 -4.59
C ARG A 16 -15.01 5.51 -3.21
N ILE A 17 -15.23 4.71 -2.17
CA ILE A 17 -14.76 5.06 -0.82
C ILE A 17 -13.22 5.03 -0.78
N GLY A 18 -12.60 4.07 -1.47
CA GLY A 18 -11.15 3.94 -1.60
C GLY A 18 -10.50 5.12 -2.32
N ILE A 19 -11.17 5.70 -3.33
CA ILE A 19 -10.76 6.96 -3.99
C ILE A 19 -10.71 8.12 -2.98
N SER A 20 -11.63 8.16 -2.01
CA SER A 20 -11.64 9.19 -0.97
C SER A 20 -10.52 9.01 0.08
N GLY A 21 -9.79 7.90 0.04
CA GLY A 21 -8.63 7.63 0.87
C GLY A 21 -8.67 6.23 1.50
N PHE A 22 -7.49 5.59 1.61
CA PHE A 22 -7.39 4.20 2.05
C PHE A 22 -7.87 4.01 3.50
N ARG A 23 -7.66 5.02 4.35
CA ARG A 23 -8.18 5.04 5.74
C ARG A 23 -9.68 4.81 5.84
N ASN A 24 -10.46 5.23 4.83
CA ASN A 24 -11.91 5.05 4.83
C ASN A 24 -12.31 3.60 4.52
N LEU A 25 -11.36 2.76 4.08
CA LEU A 25 -11.56 1.33 3.87
C LEU A 25 -11.40 0.48 5.13
N GLY A 26 -10.86 1.07 6.21
CA GLY A 26 -10.63 0.40 7.49
C GLY A 26 -11.85 -0.36 8.04
N PRO A 27 -13.07 0.22 8.04
CA PRO A 27 -14.26 -0.50 8.47
C PRO A 27 -14.57 -1.77 7.65
N PHE A 28 -14.32 -1.77 6.33
CA PHE A 28 -14.53 -2.95 5.49
C PHE A 28 -13.47 -4.02 5.76
N ILE A 29 -12.20 -3.62 5.93
CA ILE A 29 -11.11 -4.52 6.32
C ILE A 29 -11.44 -5.26 7.63
N ALA A 30 -12.02 -4.54 8.61
CA ALA A 30 -12.36 -5.10 9.92
C ALA A 30 -13.67 -5.91 9.94
N ALA A 31 -14.54 -5.76 8.94
CA ALA A 31 -15.88 -6.34 8.97
C ALA A 31 -15.89 -7.87 8.85
N CYS A 32 -15.30 -8.42 7.79
CA CYS A 32 -15.12 -9.86 7.60
C CYS A 32 -14.16 -10.18 6.42
N PRO A 33 -13.69 -11.43 6.27
CA PRO A 33 -12.77 -11.83 5.20
C PRO A 33 -13.27 -11.53 3.78
N GLU A 34 -14.58 -11.58 3.54
CA GLU A 34 -15.16 -11.27 2.23
C GLU A 34 -15.01 -9.78 1.88
N TRP A 35 -15.24 -8.88 2.84
CA TRP A 35 -15.00 -7.44 2.66
C TRP A 35 -13.52 -7.12 2.51
N LEU A 36 -12.67 -7.81 3.27
CA LEU A 36 -11.22 -7.73 3.14
C LEU A 36 -10.78 -8.08 1.70
N ALA A 37 -11.32 -9.17 1.14
CA ALA A 37 -11.02 -9.59 -0.23
C ALA A 37 -11.49 -8.57 -1.28
N ILE A 38 -12.63 -7.91 -1.07
CA ILE A 38 -13.10 -6.83 -1.96
C ILE A 38 -12.17 -5.63 -1.87
N VAL A 39 -11.81 -5.18 -0.66
CA VAL A 39 -10.90 -4.05 -0.45
C VAL A 39 -9.55 -4.26 -1.14
N PHE A 40 -9.00 -5.47 -1.05
CA PHE A 40 -7.73 -5.83 -1.65
C PHE A 40 -7.83 -6.40 -3.08
N SER A 41 -9.01 -6.31 -3.71
CA SER A 41 -9.17 -6.69 -5.10
C SER A 41 -8.47 -5.70 -6.03
N ASP A 42 -8.02 -6.19 -7.19
CA ASP A 42 -7.42 -5.36 -8.23
C ASP A 42 -8.34 -4.19 -8.66
N GLU A 43 -9.66 -4.43 -8.73
CA GLU A 43 -10.65 -3.43 -9.12
C GLU A 43 -10.73 -2.26 -8.12
N VAL A 44 -10.57 -2.53 -6.82
CA VAL A 44 -10.55 -1.47 -5.80
C VAL A 44 -9.17 -0.81 -5.73
N LEU A 45 -8.08 -1.58 -5.75
CA LEU A 45 -6.74 -1.05 -5.50
C LEU A 45 -6.12 -0.38 -6.73
N LYS A 46 -6.20 -1.00 -7.91
CA LYS A 46 -5.56 -0.48 -9.13
C LYS A 46 -6.33 0.71 -9.67
N GLU A 47 -7.65 0.63 -9.73
CA GLU A 47 -8.47 1.70 -10.31
C GLU A 47 -8.62 2.92 -9.40
N SER A 48 -8.50 2.77 -8.08
CA SER A 48 -8.58 3.92 -7.18
C SER A 48 -7.38 4.86 -7.28
N GLY A 49 -6.29 4.44 -7.95
CA GLY A 49 -5.04 5.22 -8.00
C GLY A 49 -4.43 5.47 -6.62
N ASN A 50 -4.85 4.71 -5.60
CA ASN A 50 -4.52 4.99 -4.22
C ASN A 50 -3.17 4.34 -3.86
N ASN A 51 -2.12 5.15 -3.88
CA ASN A 51 -0.75 4.70 -3.61
C ASN A 51 -0.56 4.11 -2.21
N MET A 52 -1.32 4.59 -1.22
CA MET A 52 -1.32 3.99 0.12
C MET A 52 -1.94 2.60 0.09
N ALA A 53 -3.02 2.40 -0.67
CA ALA A 53 -3.64 1.10 -0.83
C ALA A 53 -2.70 0.09 -1.49
N LYS A 54 -1.99 0.50 -2.56
CA LYS A 54 -0.93 -0.29 -3.17
C LYS A 54 0.16 -0.65 -2.16
N TYR A 55 0.65 0.32 -1.40
CA TYR A 55 1.70 0.07 -0.40
C TYR A 55 1.25 -0.94 0.67
N ILE A 56 0.03 -0.80 1.20
CA ILE A 56 -0.50 -1.70 2.22
C ILE A 56 -0.77 -3.10 1.65
N GLU A 57 -1.25 -3.21 0.42
CA GLU A 57 -1.41 -4.51 -0.23
C GLU A 57 -0.06 -5.20 -0.47
N GLY A 58 0.96 -4.44 -0.89
CA GLY A 58 2.33 -4.93 -0.97
C GLY A 58 2.78 -5.51 0.36
N LEU A 59 2.59 -4.78 1.47
CA LEU A 59 2.94 -5.28 2.80
C LEU A 59 2.15 -6.54 3.18
N ARG A 60 0.85 -6.59 2.85
CA ARG A 60 -0.01 -7.75 3.14
C ARG A 60 0.50 -8.99 2.39
N LEU A 61 0.80 -8.87 1.10
CA LEU A 61 1.35 -9.95 0.29
C LEU A 61 2.73 -10.38 0.80
N ALA A 62 3.58 -9.43 1.19
CA ALA A 62 4.89 -9.73 1.77
C ALA A 62 4.78 -10.52 3.09
N ALA A 63 3.81 -10.18 3.92
CA ALA A 63 3.59 -10.87 5.20
C ALA A 63 2.99 -12.27 5.02
N LEU A 64 2.18 -12.49 3.97
CA LEU A 64 1.51 -13.76 3.72
C LEU A 64 2.38 -14.75 2.95
N ASP A 65 2.95 -14.30 1.83
CA ASP A 65 3.65 -15.16 0.87
C ASP A 65 5.18 -15.00 0.94
N GLY A 66 5.66 -14.03 1.73
CA GLY A 66 7.05 -13.61 1.75
C GLY A 66 7.37 -12.55 0.70
N PRO A 67 8.60 -12.00 0.72
CA PRO A 67 9.03 -11.01 -0.25
C PRO A 67 9.12 -11.62 -1.66
N SER A 68 8.54 -10.92 -2.64
CA SER A 68 8.59 -11.28 -4.06
C SER A 68 8.84 -10.03 -4.91
N VAL A 69 9.27 -10.20 -6.17
CA VAL A 69 9.45 -9.07 -7.11
C VAL A 69 8.15 -8.28 -7.29
N GLN A 70 7.00 -8.98 -7.39
CA GLN A 70 5.69 -8.34 -7.49
C GLN A 70 5.40 -7.48 -6.26
N THR A 71 5.64 -8.02 -5.06
CA THR A 71 5.43 -7.31 -3.81
C THR A 71 6.35 -6.10 -3.69
N LEU A 72 7.64 -6.24 -4.05
CA LEU A 72 8.60 -5.15 -4.05
C LEU A 72 8.23 -4.04 -5.04
N ASN A 73 7.75 -4.40 -6.23
CA ASN A 73 7.26 -3.42 -7.20
C ASN A 73 6.07 -2.65 -6.66
N MET A 74 5.11 -3.33 -6.04
CA MET A 74 3.92 -2.70 -5.47
C MET A 74 4.28 -1.76 -4.30
N LEU A 75 5.19 -2.21 -3.43
CA LEU A 75 5.74 -1.38 -2.35
C LEU A 75 6.49 -0.17 -2.91
N GLY A 76 7.36 -0.34 -3.90
CA GLY A 76 8.13 0.74 -4.50
C GLY A 76 7.25 1.79 -5.18
N GLU A 77 6.26 1.35 -5.97
CA GLU A 77 5.25 2.23 -6.57
C GLU A 77 4.48 3.03 -5.51
N GLY A 78 4.09 2.42 -4.40
CA GLY A 78 3.40 3.11 -3.33
C GLY A 78 4.30 4.03 -2.49
N ALA A 79 5.57 3.65 -2.32
CA ALA A 79 6.51 4.28 -1.41
C ALA A 79 6.90 5.70 -1.83
N VAL A 80 7.07 5.94 -3.13
CA VAL A 80 7.50 7.25 -3.67
C VAL A 80 6.53 8.39 -3.40
N HIS A 81 5.29 8.09 -2.99
CA HIS A 81 4.25 9.08 -2.75
C HIS A 81 4.12 9.52 -1.29
N ASN A 82 4.88 8.93 -0.36
CA ASN A 82 4.82 9.29 1.06
C ASN A 82 6.18 9.07 1.73
N LEU A 83 6.69 10.11 2.39
CA LEU A 83 8.02 10.10 3.01
C LEU A 83 8.22 8.95 4.01
N HIS A 84 7.20 8.62 4.80
CA HIS A 84 7.27 7.50 5.75
C HIS A 84 7.29 6.13 5.05
N SER A 85 6.52 5.99 3.96
CA SER A 85 6.52 4.76 3.16
C SER A 85 7.85 4.59 2.43
N TYR A 86 8.46 5.68 1.97
CA TYR A 86 9.79 5.67 1.36
C TYR A 86 10.88 5.19 2.34
N PHE A 87 10.87 5.70 3.57
CA PHE A 87 11.75 5.21 4.64
C PHE A 87 11.52 3.73 4.95
N ALA A 88 10.26 3.34 5.16
CA ALA A 88 9.92 1.95 5.47
C ALA A 88 10.32 1.01 4.32
N PHE A 89 10.19 1.44 3.07
CA PHE A 89 10.61 0.69 1.89
C PHE A 89 12.12 0.49 1.82
N GLY A 90 12.92 1.52 2.12
CA GLY A 90 14.38 1.39 2.21
C GLY A 90 14.80 0.33 3.24
N ASN A 91 14.16 0.34 4.42
CA ASN A 91 14.37 -0.70 5.44
C ASN A 91 13.91 -2.08 4.97
N PHE A 92 12.80 -2.17 4.24
CA PHE A 92 12.31 -3.42 3.66
C PHE A 92 13.33 -4.03 2.69
N TYR A 93 13.96 -3.21 1.84
CA TYR A 93 15.04 -3.64 0.94
C TYR A 93 16.24 -4.24 1.68
N VAL A 94 16.67 -3.59 2.77
CA VAL A 94 17.79 -4.08 3.60
C VAL A 94 17.47 -5.46 4.17
N VAL A 95 16.29 -5.63 4.79
CA VAL A 95 15.93 -6.91 5.42
C VAL A 95 15.60 -8.01 4.40
N CYS A 96 15.26 -7.67 3.16
CA CYS A 96 15.07 -8.61 2.05
C CYS A 96 16.38 -9.05 1.38
N GLY A 97 17.54 -8.71 1.95
CA GLY A 97 18.84 -9.17 1.46
C GLY A 97 19.50 -8.24 0.43
N ASN A 98 18.98 -7.02 0.25
CA ASN A 98 19.59 -6.00 -0.59
C ASN A 98 19.99 -4.75 0.21
N PRO A 99 21.05 -4.85 1.04
CA PRO A 99 21.45 -3.78 1.94
C PRO A 99 21.99 -2.55 1.21
N GLU A 100 22.63 -2.70 0.06
CA GLU A 100 23.22 -1.57 -0.67
C GLU A 100 22.14 -0.69 -1.29
N ASP A 101 21.17 -1.28 -1.98
CA ASP A 101 20.04 -0.50 -2.54
C ASP A 101 19.19 0.10 -1.41
N GLY A 102 18.95 -0.64 -0.33
CA GLY A 102 18.22 -0.13 0.84
C GLY A 102 18.92 1.06 1.51
N LYS A 103 20.26 1.05 1.59
CA LYS A 103 21.04 2.21 2.06
C LYS A 103 20.88 3.41 1.12
N ILE A 104 20.97 3.20 -0.20
CA ILE A 104 20.80 4.28 -1.18
C ILE A 104 19.43 4.95 -1.00
N ILE A 105 18.36 4.16 -0.89
CA ILE A 105 17.00 4.67 -0.63
C ILE A 105 16.96 5.50 0.66
N ASN A 106 17.57 5.02 1.75
CA ASN A 106 17.59 5.73 3.02
C ASN A 106 18.45 7.01 3.01
N VAL A 107 19.51 7.07 2.19
CA VAL A 107 20.28 8.30 1.98
C VAL A 107 19.41 9.35 1.29
N VAL A 108 18.71 8.98 0.22
CA VAL A 108 17.77 9.87 -0.49
C VAL A 108 16.66 10.34 0.44
N PHE A 109 16.10 9.44 1.26
CA PHE A 109 15.14 9.81 2.31
C PHE A 109 15.70 10.90 3.23
N ASN A 110 16.93 10.73 3.72
CA ASN A 110 17.54 11.68 4.65
C ASN A 110 17.74 13.05 4.00
N GLU A 111 18.17 13.11 2.74
CA GLU A 111 18.31 14.37 2.00
C GLU A 111 16.96 15.11 1.89
N VAL A 112 15.90 14.39 1.49
CA VAL A 112 14.54 14.97 1.42
C VAL A 112 14.05 15.42 2.79
N PHE A 113 14.31 14.64 3.84
CA PHE A 113 13.91 14.97 5.20
C PHE A 113 14.63 16.20 5.73
N GLN A 114 15.95 16.34 5.50
CA GLN A 114 16.70 17.53 5.91
C GLN A 114 16.18 18.79 5.21
N ASN A 115 15.92 18.73 3.90
CA ASN A 115 15.34 19.85 3.16
C ASN A 115 13.97 20.27 3.71
N LEU A 116 13.15 19.32 4.16
CA LEU A 116 11.86 19.61 4.79
C LEU A 116 12.04 20.30 6.15
N VAL A 117 13.00 19.84 6.96
CA VAL A 117 13.31 20.44 8.28
C VAL A 117 13.85 21.86 8.13
N GLU A 118 14.75 22.11 7.19
CA GLU A 118 15.32 23.45 6.94
C GLU A 118 14.31 24.46 6.38
N SER A 119 13.19 23.98 5.80
CA SER A 119 12.12 24.85 5.28
C SER A 119 11.15 25.39 6.35
N HIS A 120 11.25 24.93 7.60
CA HIS A 120 10.42 25.32 8.74
C HIS A 120 11.23 26.06 9.81
#